data_AF-A0A8J3Y5M4-F1
#
_entry.id   AF-A0A8J3Y5M4-F1
#
_cell.length_a   1.000
_cell.length_b   1.000
_cell.length_c   1.000
_cell.angle_alpha   90.00
_cell.angle_beta   90.00
_cell.angle_gamma   90.00
#
_symmetry.space_group_name_H-M   'P 1'
#
loop_
_entity.id
_entity.type
_entity.pdbx_description
1 polymer ?
#
loop_
_entity_poly.entity_id
_entity_poly.type
_entity_poly.pdbx_seq_one_letter_code
_entity_poly.pdbx_strand_id
1 'polypeptide(L)'
;MTAPSYRSGQGFDPAQEDPSQTSVGELIGEISDDLSKLFRQEVELAKAEVRQEAQKAGKAAGMLGGAGFAGYLTVLFLSFALAWGLGNVMDYGWAALIVAVLWGIVAAVLFVSGKKKIKDVDPMPRRTVETLKEDAQWLKNPTG
;
A
#
# COMPACT_ATOMS: atom_id res chain seq x y z
N MET A 1 61.14 62.83 35.52
CA MET A 1 59.75 63.29 35.31
C MET A 1 59.62 63.71 33.86
N THR A 2 59.39 62.76 32.94
CA THR A 2 58.10 62.21 32.47
C THR A 2 57.36 63.13 31.49
N ALA A 3 57.48 62.81 30.21
CA ALA A 3 56.38 62.88 29.24
C ALA A 3 56.63 61.86 28.10
N PRO A 4 55.74 60.86 27.92
CA PRO A 4 55.58 60.08 26.69
C PRO A 4 54.67 60.89 25.72
N SER A 5 54.48 60.59 24.43
CA SER A 5 54.10 59.31 23.84
C SER A 5 54.20 59.36 22.31
N TYR A 6 54.52 58.22 21.71
CA TYR A 6 54.70 58.00 20.29
C TYR A 6 53.37 57.96 19.51
N ARG A 7 53.37 58.72 18.41
CA ARG A 7 52.87 58.40 17.05
C ARG A 7 51.57 57.58 16.95
N SER A 8 50.54 58.31 16.60
CA SER A 8 49.34 57.89 15.86
C SER A 8 49.64 56.95 14.69
N GLY A 9 48.78 55.93 14.51
CA GLY A 9 48.67 55.25 13.21
C GLY A 9 48.54 53.73 13.21
N GLN A 10 48.02 53.08 14.26
CA GLN A 10 47.50 51.72 14.08
C GLN A 10 46.15 51.81 13.37
N GLY A 11 46.20 51.71 12.04
CA GLY A 11 45.04 51.30 11.26
C GLY A 11 44.59 49.95 11.81
N PHE A 12 43.41 49.98 12.43
CA PHE A 12 42.55 48.80 12.46
C PHE A 12 42.35 48.46 10.98
N ASP A 13 42.90 47.34 10.53
CA ASP A 13 42.52 46.73 9.26
C ASP A 13 41.50 45.64 9.60
N PRO A 14 40.22 46.01 9.82
CA PRO A 14 39.20 45.02 9.68
C PRO A 14 39.15 44.74 8.18
N ALA A 15 39.77 43.65 7.75
CA ALA A 15 39.04 42.74 6.89
C ALA A 15 37.80 42.27 7.69
N GLN A 16 36.87 43.21 7.92
CA GLN A 16 35.47 42.96 8.09
C GLN A 16 35.11 42.28 6.79
N GLU A 17 35.06 40.95 6.82
CA GLU A 17 34.12 40.24 5.98
C GLU A 17 32.78 40.93 6.19
N ASP A 18 32.42 41.76 5.22
CA ASP A 18 31.20 42.54 5.19
C ASP A 18 30.03 41.55 5.20
N PRO A 19 29.32 41.37 6.33
CA PRO A 19 28.22 40.41 6.41
C PRO A 19 26.97 40.89 5.65
N SER A 20 27.03 42.08 5.03
CA SER A 20 25.86 42.77 4.49
C SER A 20 25.59 42.52 3.01
N GLN A 21 26.34 41.64 2.34
CA GLN A 21 26.18 41.38 0.91
C GLN A 21 25.93 39.92 0.57
N THR A 22 25.10 39.21 1.36
CA THR A 22 24.42 38.03 0.82
C THR A 22 23.59 38.49 -0.37
N SER A 23 24.06 38.15 -1.56
CA SER A 23 23.42 38.49 -2.82
C SER A 23 22.01 37.92 -2.85
N VAL A 24 21.04 38.66 -3.41
CA VAL A 24 19.67 38.14 -3.65
C VAL A 24 19.70 36.82 -4.44
N GLY A 25 20.72 36.61 -5.27
CA GLY A 25 20.94 35.34 -5.98
C GLY A 25 21.32 34.17 -5.06
N GLU A 26 22.02 34.43 -3.96
CA GLU A 26 22.42 33.42 -2.97
C GLU A 26 21.23 33.01 -2.08
N LEU A 27 20.39 33.96 -1.66
CA LEU A 27 19.15 33.67 -0.93
C LEU A 27 18.14 32.85 -1.78
N ILE A 28 18.00 33.16 -3.08
CA ILE A 28 17.13 32.37 -3.98
C ILE A 28 17.70 30.96 -4.18
N GLY A 29 19.02 30.82 -4.23
CA GLY A 29 19.71 29.53 -4.27
C GLY A 29 19.40 28.69 -3.02
N GLU A 30 19.52 29.28 -1.83
CA GLU A 30 19.25 28.61 -0.56
C GLU A 30 17.78 28.16 -0.42
N ILE A 31 16.82 29.01 -0.80
CA ILE A 31 15.39 28.65 -0.82
C ILE A 31 15.12 27.51 -1.82
N SER A 32 15.74 27.54 -3.00
CA SER A 32 15.57 26.50 -4.01
C SER A 32 16.14 25.15 -3.55
N ASP A 33 17.26 25.18 -2.84
CA ASP A 33 17.87 24.01 -2.22
C ASP A 33 16.99 23.45 -1.09
N ASP A 34 16.39 24.31 -0.26
CA ASP A 34 15.52 23.89 0.83
C ASP A 34 14.19 23.31 0.31
N LEU A 35 13.60 23.90 -0.73
CA LEU A 35 12.45 23.32 -1.43
C LEU A 35 12.80 21.96 -2.06
N SER A 36 13.99 21.84 -2.64
CA SER A 36 14.48 20.57 -3.19
C SER A 36 14.68 19.50 -2.11
N LYS A 37 15.14 19.90 -0.91
CA LYS A 37 15.24 19.01 0.26
C LYS A 37 13.86 18.57 0.74
N LEU A 38 12.91 19.48 0.89
CA LEU A 38 11.53 19.16 1.29
C LEU A 38 10.85 18.22 0.30
N PHE A 39 10.97 18.48 -1.00
CA PHE A 39 10.41 17.59 -2.02
C PHE A 39 10.99 16.18 -1.93
N ARG A 40 12.32 16.06 -1.77
CA ARG A 40 12.95 14.76 -1.54
C ARG A 40 12.45 14.08 -0.28
N GLN A 41 12.28 14.82 0.81
CA GLN A 41 11.75 14.28 2.07
C GLN A 41 10.32 13.76 1.92
N GLU A 42 9.44 14.51 1.24
CA GLU A 42 8.06 14.08 1.00
C GLU A 42 8.02 12.80 0.16
N VAL A 43 8.89 12.69 -0.85
CA VAL A 43 9.03 11.47 -1.65
C VAL A 43 9.56 10.29 -0.80
N GLU A 44 10.55 10.52 0.05
CA GLU A 44 11.07 9.47 0.95
C GLU A 44 10.04 9.06 2.00
N LEU A 45 9.24 9.99 2.52
CA LEU A 45 8.13 9.72 3.43
C LEU A 45 7.04 8.89 2.74
N ALA A 46 6.61 9.30 1.55
CA ALA A 46 5.62 8.57 0.77
C ALA A 46 6.11 7.15 0.43
N LYS A 47 7.39 6.99 0.08
CA LYS A 47 8.01 5.67 -0.11
C LYS A 47 7.98 4.84 1.18
N ALA A 48 8.29 5.45 2.32
CA ALA A 48 8.28 4.76 3.61
C ALA A 48 6.87 4.30 3.99
N GLU A 49 5.86 5.15 3.80
CA GLU A 49 4.46 4.82 4.07
C GLU A 49 3.97 3.69 3.15
N VAL A 50 4.22 3.80 1.84
CA VAL A 50 3.90 2.73 0.88
C VAL A 50 4.59 1.42 1.24
N ARG A 51 5.86 1.45 1.65
CA ARG A 51 6.59 0.26 2.09
C ARG A 51 5.96 -0.34 3.35
N GLN A 52 5.58 0.49 4.31
CA GLN A 52 4.95 0.04 5.55
C GLN A 52 3.59 -0.62 5.28
N GLU A 53 2.75 0.01 4.45
CA GLU A 53 1.47 -0.55 4.04
C GLU A 53 1.63 -1.83 3.23
N ALA A 54 2.60 -1.88 2.30
CA ALA A 54 2.91 -3.10 1.55
C ALA A 54 3.34 -4.25 2.46
N GLN A 55 4.12 -3.98 3.51
CA GLN A 55 4.51 -5.00 4.50
C GLN A 55 3.31 -5.51 5.31
N LYS A 56 2.43 -4.61 5.77
CA LYS A 56 1.20 -4.99 6.48
C LYS A 56 0.30 -5.86 5.58
N ALA A 57 0.06 -5.41 4.35
CA ALA A 57 -0.72 -6.14 3.37
C ALA A 57 -0.09 -7.50 3.04
N GLY A 58 1.24 -7.56 2.84
CA GLY A 58 1.97 -8.79 2.58
C GLY A 58 1.87 -9.79 3.74
N LYS A 59 1.98 -9.33 4.99
CA LYS A 59 1.78 -10.18 6.17
C LYS A 59 0.34 -10.69 6.26
N ALA A 60 -0.65 -9.82 6.03
CA ALA A 60 -2.06 -10.21 6.02
C ALA A 60 -2.37 -11.24 4.93
N ALA A 61 -1.89 -11.02 3.71
CA ALA A 61 -2.00 -11.97 2.61
C ALA A 61 -1.31 -13.29 2.92
N GLY A 62 -0.12 -13.27 3.53
CA GLY A 62 0.59 -14.46 3.98
C GLY A 62 -0.17 -15.24 5.04
N MET A 63 -0.74 -14.56 6.04
CA MET A 63 -1.57 -15.19 7.08
C MET A 63 -2.86 -15.79 6.49
N LEU A 64 -3.55 -15.07 5.60
CA LEU A 64 -4.76 -15.59 4.94
C LEU A 64 -4.44 -16.77 4.02
N GLY A 65 -3.35 -16.70 3.26
CA GLY A 65 -2.88 -17.80 2.43
C GLY A 65 -2.52 -19.03 3.27
N GLY A 66 -1.78 -18.82 4.36
CA GLY A 66 -1.45 -19.87 5.32
C GLY A 66 -2.69 -20.48 5.99
N ALA A 67 -3.65 -19.67 6.40
CA ALA A 67 -4.91 -20.12 6.98
C ALA A 67 -5.75 -20.92 5.97
N GLY A 68 -5.80 -20.48 4.71
CA GLY A 68 -6.46 -21.22 3.63
C GLY A 68 -5.83 -22.58 3.39
N PHE A 69 -4.50 -22.65 3.32
CA PHE A 69 -3.77 -23.91 3.16
C PHE A 69 -3.96 -24.84 4.37
N ALA A 70 -3.81 -24.32 5.59
CA ALA A 70 -4.03 -25.09 6.82
C ALA A 70 -5.48 -25.60 6.89
N GLY A 71 -6.46 -24.76 6.58
CA GLY A 71 -7.87 -25.15 6.53
C GLY A 71 -8.13 -26.25 5.48
N TYR A 72 -7.53 -26.16 4.30
CA TYR A 72 -7.59 -27.21 3.28
C TYR A 72 -7.04 -28.55 3.80
N LEU A 73 -5.86 -28.53 4.45
CA LEU A 73 -5.29 -29.74 5.05
C LEU A 73 -6.16 -30.29 6.17
N THR A 74 -6.70 -29.45 7.05
CA THR A 74 -7.63 -29.87 8.12
C THR A 74 -8.82 -30.61 7.53
N VAL A 75 -9.45 -30.05 6.50
CA VAL A 75 -10.59 -30.63 5.81
C VAL A 75 -10.24 -31.97 5.15
N LEU A 76 -9.06 -32.07 4.53
CA LEU A 76 -8.55 -33.31 3.95
C LEU A 76 -8.36 -34.40 5.02
N PHE A 77 -7.69 -34.08 6.14
CA PHE A 77 -7.49 -35.03 7.23
C PHE A 77 -8.79 -35.43 7.92
N LEU A 78 -9.74 -34.50 8.09
CA LEU A 78 -11.08 -34.83 8.58
C LEU A 78 -11.82 -35.79 7.64
N SER A 79 -11.65 -35.65 6.33
CA SER A 79 -12.24 -36.57 5.35
C SER A 79 -11.67 -37.98 5.49
N PHE A 80 -10.34 -38.11 5.67
CA PHE A 80 -9.70 -39.39 5.95
C PHE A 80 -10.14 -39.97 7.30
N ALA A 81 -10.16 -39.15 8.35
CA ALA A 81 -10.60 -39.57 9.68
C ALA A 81 -12.04 -40.07 9.66
N LEU A 82 -12.93 -39.39 8.93
CA LEU A 82 -14.32 -39.81 8.76
C LEU A 82 -14.44 -41.13 8.00
N ALA A 83 -13.72 -41.28 6.87
CA ALA A 83 -13.71 -42.53 6.11
C ALA A 83 -13.17 -43.70 6.95
N TRP A 84 -12.09 -43.48 7.70
CA TRP A 84 -11.52 -44.49 8.59
C TRP A 84 -12.47 -44.83 9.74
N GLY A 85 -13.06 -43.81 10.39
CA GLY A 85 -14.03 -43.99 11.46
C GLY A 85 -15.24 -44.82 11.00
N LEU A 86 -15.82 -44.49 9.84
CA LEU A 86 -16.90 -45.28 9.23
C LEU A 86 -16.43 -46.70 8.86
N GLY A 87 -15.21 -46.85 8.36
CA GLY A 87 -14.61 -48.16 8.03
C GLY A 87 -14.49 -49.13 9.21
N ASN A 88 -14.62 -48.67 10.46
CA ASN A 88 -14.67 -49.55 11.63
C ASN A 88 -16.06 -50.20 11.84
N VAL A 89 -17.11 -49.65 11.23
CA VAL A 89 -18.50 -50.13 11.39
C VAL A 89 -19.16 -50.58 10.08
N MET A 90 -18.53 -50.31 8.94
CA MET A 90 -18.96 -50.76 7.61
C MET A 90 -17.77 -50.99 6.68
N ASP A 91 -18.02 -51.56 5.49
CA ASP A 91 -16.99 -51.72 4.46
C ASP A 91 -16.40 -50.38 3.99
N TYR A 92 -15.10 -50.35 3.74
CA TYR A 92 -14.38 -49.14 3.36
C TYR A 92 -14.88 -48.53 2.04
N GLY A 93 -15.41 -49.33 1.11
CA GLY A 93 -16.02 -48.84 -0.12
C GLY A 93 -17.26 -47.99 0.17
N TRP A 94 -18.13 -48.45 1.07
CA TRP A 94 -19.31 -47.68 1.49
C TRP A 94 -18.94 -46.44 2.31
N ALA A 95 -17.94 -46.54 3.18
CA ALA A 95 -17.42 -45.39 3.90
C ALA A 95 -16.89 -44.30 2.95
N ALA A 96 -16.11 -44.69 1.93
CA ALA A 96 -15.60 -43.77 0.92
C ALA A 96 -16.72 -43.15 0.08
N LEU A 97 -17.75 -43.93 -0.29
CA LEU A 97 -18.93 -43.41 -1.00
C LEU A 97 -19.68 -42.35 -0.20
N ILE A 98 -19.86 -42.55 1.12
CA ILE A 98 -20.52 -41.56 1.98
C ILE A 98 -19.73 -40.24 2.01
N VAL A 99 -18.40 -40.31 2.18
CA VAL A 99 -17.54 -39.13 2.17
C VAL A 99 -17.56 -38.44 0.80
N ALA A 100 -17.59 -39.20 -0.30
CA ALA A 100 -17.70 -38.65 -1.64
C ALA A 100 -19.04 -37.94 -1.88
N VAL A 101 -20.16 -38.51 -1.42
CA VAL A 101 -21.48 -37.87 -1.50
C VAL A 101 -21.50 -36.58 -0.67
N LEU A 102 -20.92 -36.58 0.53
CA LEU A 102 -20.80 -35.37 1.36
C LEU A 102 -20.08 -34.25 0.60
N TRP A 103 -18.93 -34.55 -0.02
CA TRP A 103 -18.20 -33.59 -0.85
C TRP A 103 -18.97 -33.16 -2.10
N GLY A 104 -19.71 -34.08 -2.72
CA GLY A 104 -20.60 -33.78 -3.84
C GLY A 104 -21.68 -32.75 -3.48
N ILE A 105 -22.27 -32.87 -2.28
CA ILE A 105 -23.26 -31.90 -1.78
C ILE A 105 -22.59 -30.54 -1.55
N VAL A 106 -21.43 -30.51 -0.88
CA VAL A 106 -20.68 -29.26 -0.66
C VAL A 106 -20.34 -28.58 -1.99
N ALA A 107 -19.84 -29.34 -2.97
CA ALA A 107 -19.52 -28.83 -4.30
C ALA A 107 -20.76 -28.29 -5.03
N ALA A 108 -21.89 -28.99 -4.97
CA ALA A 108 -23.14 -28.53 -5.57
C ALA A 108 -23.61 -27.21 -4.96
N VAL A 109 -23.60 -27.10 -3.62
CA VAL A 109 -23.99 -25.87 -2.91
C VAL A 109 -23.06 -24.70 -3.28
N LEU A 110 -21.74 -24.92 -3.27
CA LEU A 110 -20.76 -23.90 -3.65
C LEU A 110 -20.94 -23.47 -5.11
N PHE A 111 -21.15 -24.41 -6.02
CA PHE A 111 -21.37 -24.12 -7.44
C PHE A 111 -22.62 -23.26 -7.65
N VAL A 112 -23.75 -23.65 -7.05
CA VAL A 112 -25.00 -22.86 -7.15
C VAL A 112 -24.85 -21.48 -6.52
N SER A 113 -24.21 -21.39 -5.36
CA SER A 113 -24.01 -20.12 -4.64
C SER A 113 -23.06 -19.18 -5.39
N GLY A 114 -21.96 -19.71 -5.93
CA GLY A 114 -21.01 -18.97 -6.75
C GLY A 114 -21.66 -18.48 -8.05
N LYS A 115 -22.43 -19.34 -8.73
CA LYS A 115 -23.17 -18.97 -9.95
C LYS A 115 -24.18 -17.85 -9.70
N LYS A 116 -24.84 -17.83 -8.53
CA LYS A 116 -25.73 -16.72 -8.14
C LYS A 116 -24.94 -15.43 -7.95
N LYS A 117 -23.88 -15.46 -7.13
CA LYS A 117 -23.05 -14.27 -6.86
C LYS A 117 -22.45 -13.67 -8.13
N ILE A 118 -21.95 -14.50 -9.07
CA ILE A 118 -21.40 -14.01 -10.34
C ILE A 118 -22.45 -13.27 -11.19
N LYS A 119 -23.71 -13.71 -11.16
CA LYS A 119 -24.80 -13.04 -11.89
C LYS A 119 -25.12 -11.65 -11.33
N ASP A 120 -24.84 -11.43 -10.05
CA ASP A 120 -25.12 -10.16 -9.37
C ASP A 120 -23.95 -9.18 -9.46
N VAL A 121 -22.80 -9.59 -10.01
CA VAL A 121 -21.67 -8.68 -10.27
C VAL A 121 -21.95 -7.93 -11.57
N ASP A 122 -22.19 -6.62 -11.49
CA ASP A 122 -22.16 -5.74 -12.67
C ASP A 122 -20.70 -5.40 -13.00
N PRO A 123 -20.15 -5.92 -14.11
CA PRO A 123 -18.75 -5.65 -14.49
C PRO A 123 -18.55 -4.22 -14.96
N MET A 124 -19.62 -3.48 -15.28
CA MET A 124 -19.54 -2.10 -15.72
C MET A 124 -19.83 -1.18 -14.52
N PRO A 125 -18.87 -0.36 -14.05
CA PRO A 125 -19.16 0.67 -13.05
C PRO A 125 -19.96 1.80 -13.71
N ARG A 126 -21.28 1.58 -13.89
CA ARG A 126 -22.18 2.46 -14.64
C ARG A 126 -22.12 3.91 -14.18
N ARG A 127 -22.00 4.14 -12.87
CA ARG A 127 -21.84 5.47 -12.27
C ARG A 127 -20.55 6.16 -12.73
N THR A 128 -19.42 5.45 -12.71
CA THR A 128 -18.13 5.98 -13.19
C THR A 128 -18.19 6.25 -14.69
N VAL A 129 -18.81 5.36 -15.47
CA VAL A 129 -18.96 5.55 -16.92
C VAL A 129 -19.92 6.71 -17.24
N GLU A 130 -20.97 6.93 -16.45
CA GLU A 130 -21.88 8.08 -16.57
C GLU A 130 -21.15 9.39 -16.27
N THR A 131 -20.43 9.49 -15.15
CA THR A 131 -19.65 10.69 -14.80
C THR A 131 -18.60 11.00 -15.87
N LEU A 132 -17.87 10.00 -16.36
CA LEU A 132 -16.89 10.21 -17.44
C LEU A 132 -17.53 10.66 -18.76
N LYS A 133 -18.77 10.22 -19.05
CA LYS A 133 -19.53 10.70 -20.22
C LYS A 133 -19.99 12.14 -20.03
N GLU A 134 -20.45 12.51 -18.85
CA GLU A 134 -20.84 13.88 -18.50
C GLU A 134 -19.64 14.84 -18.62
N ASP A 135 -18.49 14.45 -18.06
CA ASP A 135 -17.24 15.21 -18.14
C ASP A 135 -16.80 15.39 -19.60
N ALA A 136 -16.83 14.30 -20.39
CA ALA A 136 -16.50 14.36 -21.82
C ALA A 136 -17.50 15.21 -22.62
N GLN A 137 -18.77 15.21 -22.23
CA GLN A 137 -19.82 15.98 -22.90
C GLN A 137 -19.72 17.47 -22.58
N TRP A 138 -19.33 17.83 -21.35
CA TRP A 138 -19.01 19.20 -20.94
C TRP A 138 -17.80 19.76 -21.71
N LEU A 139 -16.75 18.96 -21.89
CA LEU A 139 -15.57 19.35 -22.69
C LEU A 139 -15.89 19.53 -24.19
N LYS A 140 -16.91 18.83 -24.70
CA LYS A 140 -17.28 18.87 -26.13
C LYS A 140 -18.20 20.04 -26.47
N ASN A 141 -19.04 20.46 -25.53
CA ASN A 141 -19.89 21.65 -25.65
C ASN A 141 -19.68 22.57 -24.44
N PRO A 142 -18.54 23.28 -24.36
CA PRO A 142 -18.35 24.31 -23.34
C PRO A 142 -19.31 25.47 -23.66
N THR A 143 -20.54 25.39 -23.17
CA THR A 143 -21.45 26.54 -23.16
C THR A 143 -20.93 27.52 -22.11
N GLY A 144 -20.12 28.48 -22.57
CA GLY A 144 -19.94 29.77 -21.93
C GLY A 144 -21.10 30.70 -22.26
#